data_AF-A0A9Y1BJ89-F1
#
_entry.id   AF-A0A9Y1BJ89-F1
#
_cell.length_a   1.000
_cell.length_b   1.000
_cell.length_c   1.000
_cell.angle_alpha   90.00
_cell.angle_beta   90.00
_cell.angle_gamma   90.00
#
_symmetry.space_group_name_H-M   'P 1'
#
loop_
_entity.id
_entity.type
_entity.pdbx_description
1 polymer ?
#
loop_
_entity_poly.entity_id
_entity_poly.type
_entity_poly.pdbx_seq_one_letter_code
_entity_poly.pdbx_strand_id
1 'polypeptide(L)'
;MSMNNDNVTKLINTLKDKNQILALRLLAIEQLAEKPEVEESIQALLGALSDDKQEIRAYAAEMLGKMGSKKALFPLIDSLHDLSYEVRVSALRSLALLKDEQAIEHIAKRILDQSDKVRYEAVKALASFDSIQIIKPLFEALSDENEAVKNKAERVLLGLKLSDKISEELVISFLKHTNPFIRDVATRFITFRLIGSAVPLLVKQTYDKNWEVKLSALQELNKIVAVKAENREQIIECCLKCLDDNNPKIKMESIDILRELKAEEAINKLIIISTKDPDERVRFEAIDAITEIRRAKRLTTE
;
A
#
# COMPACT_ATOMS: atom_id res chain seq x y z
N MET A 1 -42.18 -24.53 10.22
CA MET A 1 -41.53 -23.88 9.05
C MET A 1 -42.35 -22.74 8.42
N SER A 2 -43.66 -22.58 8.66
CA SER A 2 -44.46 -21.50 8.05
C SER A 2 -44.26 -20.09 8.65
N MET A 3 -43.96 -19.96 9.95
CA MET A 3 -43.85 -18.65 10.61
C MET A 3 -42.66 -17.79 10.14
N ASN A 4 -41.62 -18.38 9.54
CA ASN A 4 -40.46 -17.62 9.07
C ASN A 4 -40.76 -16.91 7.73
N ASN A 5 -41.61 -17.48 6.88
CA ASN A 5 -41.85 -16.97 5.52
C ASN A 5 -42.85 -15.79 5.50
N ASP A 6 -43.86 -15.83 6.37
CA ASP A 6 -44.81 -14.70 6.54
C ASP A 6 -44.11 -13.44 7.04
N ASN A 7 -43.11 -13.59 7.91
CA ASN A 7 -42.33 -12.46 8.42
C ASN A 7 -41.42 -11.86 7.33
N VAL A 8 -40.74 -12.70 6.54
CA VAL A 8 -39.93 -12.23 5.39
C VAL A 8 -40.80 -11.47 4.40
N THR A 9 -41.99 -11.99 4.07
CA THR A 9 -42.94 -11.32 3.16
C THR A 9 -43.34 -9.93 3.66
N LYS A 10 -43.64 -9.78 4.96
CA LYS A 10 -43.95 -8.47 5.56
C LYS A 10 -42.78 -7.48 5.48
N LEU A 11 -41.55 -7.96 5.71
CA LEU A 11 -40.34 -7.13 5.60
C LEU A 11 -40.11 -6.67 4.16
N ILE A 12 -40.28 -7.57 3.18
CA ILE A 12 -40.18 -7.24 1.75
C ILE A 12 -41.22 -6.18 1.38
N ASN A 13 -42.46 -6.31 1.84
CA ASN A 13 -43.51 -5.33 1.58
C ASN A 13 -43.18 -3.97 2.23
N THR A 14 -42.65 -3.99 3.47
CA THR A 14 -42.21 -2.77 4.17
C THR A 14 -41.11 -2.05 3.41
N LEU A 15 -40.12 -2.79 2.89
CA LEU A 15 -39.01 -2.25 2.10
C LEU A 15 -39.49 -1.62 0.79
N LYS A 16 -40.42 -2.29 0.09
CA LYS A 16 -40.94 -1.85 -1.21
C LYS A 16 -41.91 -0.67 -1.13
N ASP A 17 -42.56 -0.45 0.01
CA ASP A 17 -43.48 0.67 0.19
C ASP A 17 -42.73 2.01 0.21
N LYS A 18 -42.87 2.78 -0.86
CA LYS A 18 -42.21 4.09 -1.04
C LYS A 18 -42.74 5.16 -0.09
N ASN A 19 -43.98 5.02 0.38
CA ASN A 19 -44.60 5.93 1.35
C ASN A 19 -44.19 5.61 2.79
N GLN A 20 -43.54 4.46 3.01
CA GLN A 20 -43.14 4.06 4.34
C GLN A 20 -41.97 4.90 4.86
N ILE A 21 -41.96 5.07 6.19
CA ILE A 21 -40.91 5.80 6.90
C ILE A 21 -39.54 5.17 6.58
N LEU A 22 -38.57 6.01 6.19
CA LEU A 22 -37.22 5.57 5.80
C LEU A 22 -36.58 4.65 6.85
N ALA A 23 -36.71 4.98 8.14
CA ALA A 23 -36.20 4.16 9.23
C ALA A 23 -36.76 2.73 9.25
N LEU A 24 -38.06 2.54 8.94
CA LEU A 24 -38.67 1.21 8.89
C LEU A 24 -38.23 0.43 7.64
N ARG A 25 -37.98 1.12 6.53
CA ARG A 25 -37.43 0.51 5.31
C ARG A 25 -35.98 0.06 5.53
N LEU A 26 -35.17 0.86 6.22
CA LEU A 26 -33.81 0.48 6.62
C LEU A 26 -33.82 -0.70 7.60
N LEU A 27 -34.69 -0.67 8.62
CA LEU A 27 -34.84 -1.81 9.54
C LEU A 27 -35.26 -3.09 8.80
N ALA A 28 -36.12 -2.98 7.79
CA ALA A 28 -36.49 -4.12 6.96
C ALA A 28 -35.29 -4.71 6.21
N ILE A 29 -34.40 -3.86 5.67
CA ILE A 29 -33.16 -4.32 5.01
C ILE A 29 -32.28 -5.09 6.00
N GLU A 30 -32.10 -4.56 7.20
CA GLU A 30 -31.29 -5.20 8.24
C GLU A 30 -31.84 -6.57 8.64
N GLN A 31 -33.15 -6.67 8.91
CA GLN A 31 -33.78 -7.94 9.29
C GLN A 31 -33.82 -8.97 8.15
N LEU A 32 -33.90 -8.52 6.89
CA LEU A 32 -33.75 -9.41 5.74
C LEU A 32 -32.30 -9.90 5.62
N ALA A 33 -31.31 -9.05 5.92
CA ALA A 33 -29.90 -9.42 5.88
C ALA A 33 -29.51 -10.45 6.95
N GLU A 34 -30.20 -10.46 8.10
CA GLU A 34 -30.05 -11.50 9.14
C GLU A 34 -30.56 -12.89 8.72
N LYS A 35 -31.20 -12.99 7.55
CA LYS A 35 -31.79 -14.23 7.01
C LYS A 35 -31.20 -14.58 5.62
N PRO A 36 -29.87 -14.73 5.49
CA PRO A 36 -29.24 -14.99 4.19
C PRO A 36 -29.58 -16.36 3.59
N GLU A 37 -30.09 -17.30 4.39
CA GLU A 37 -30.59 -18.59 3.93
C GLU A 37 -31.91 -18.52 3.17
N VAL A 38 -32.62 -17.39 3.25
CA VAL A 38 -33.88 -17.15 2.53
C VAL A 38 -33.58 -16.39 1.24
N GLU A 39 -33.78 -17.06 0.09
CA GLU A 39 -33.47 -16.50 -1.22
C GLU A 39 -34.21 -15.18 -1.48
N GLU A 40 -35.46 -15.09 -1.05
CA GLU A 40 -36.29 -13.89 -1.20
C GLU A 40 -35.71 -12.69 -0.46
N SER A 41 -34.98 -12.90 0.65
CA SER A 41 -34.27 -11.83 1.35
C SER A 41 -33.14 -11.25 0.49
N ILE A 42 -32.33 -12.12 -0.12
CA ILE A 42 -31.27 -11.71 -1.04
C ILE A 42 -31.87 -10.96 -2.24
N GLN A 43 -32.91 -11.52 -2.87
CA GLN A 43 -33.56 -10.91 -4.02
C GLN A 43 -34.19 -9.55 -3.69
N ALA A 44 -34.75 -9.39 -2.49
CA ALA A 44 -35.30 -8.12 -2.05
C ALA A 44 -34.22 -7.04 -1.88
N LEU A 45 -33.07 -7.39 -1.29
CA LEU A 45 -31.93 -6.48 -1.14
C LEU A 45 -31.29 -6.15 -2.50
N LEU A 46 -31.18 -7.13 -3.40
CA LEU A 46 -30.74 -6.89 -4.79
C LEU A 46 -31.64 -5.88 -5.50
N GLY A 47 -32.97 -5.98 -5.32
CA GLY A 47 -33.91 -4.99 -5.86
C GLY A 47 -33.77 -3.61 -5.22
N ALA A 48 -33.43 -3.54 -3.93
CA ALA A 48 -33.23 -2.28 -3.21
C ALA A 48 -31.96 -1.51 -3.65
N LEU A 49 -31.04 -2.14 -4.39
CA LEU A 49 -29.92 -1.44 -5.02
C LEU A 49 -30.36 -0.43 -6.09
N SER A 50 -31.62 -0.50 -6.57
CA SER A 50 -32.18 0.45 -7.55
C SER A 50 -33.23 1.38 -6.94
N ASP A 51 -33.22 1.54 -5.61
CA ASP A 51 -34.17 2.41 -4.91
C ASP A 51 -33.99 3.90 -5.27
N ASP A 52 -35.06 4.68 -5.19
CA ASP A 52 -35.02 6.13 -5.41
C ASP A 52 -34.19 6.84 -4.33
N LYS A 53 -34.18 6.31 -3.11
CA LYS A 53 -33.42 6.88 -1.99
C LYS A 53 -32.01 6.30 -1.92
N GLN A 54 -31.02 7.18 -1.95
CA GLN A 54 -29.60 6.78 -1.85
C GLN A 54 -29.28 6.04 -0.54
N GLU A 55 -29.98 6.36 0.56
CA GLU A 55 -29.82 5.72 1.85
C GLU A 55 -30.22 4.24 1.81
N ILE A 56 -31.29 3.92 1.08
CA ILE A 56 -31.74 2.55 0.85
C ILE A 56 -30.73 1.79 -0.01
N ARG A 57 -30.30 2.39 -1.13
CA ARG A 57 -29.30 1.77 -2.02
C ARG A 57 -27.99 1.48 -1.29
N ALA A 58 -27.48 2.45 -0.54
CA ALA A 58 -26.23 2.33 0.21
C ALA A 58 -26.31 1.26 1.29
N TYR A 59 -27.44 1.20 2.02
CA TYR A 59 -27.61 0.21 3.09
C TYR A 59 -27.85 -1.20 2.54
N ALA A 60 -28.61 -1.33 1.44
CA ALA A 60 -28.77 -2.59 0.73
C ALA A 60 -27.41 -3.11 0.22
N ALA A 61 -26.58 -2.25 -0.38
CA ALA A 61 -25.24 -2.61 -0.82
C ALA A 61 -24.38 -3.10 0.35
N GLU A 62 -24.37 -2.38 1.47
CA GLU A 62 -23.63 -2.78 2.68
C GLU A 62 -24.08 -4.15 3.21
N MET A 63 -25.39 -4.36 3.32
CA MET A 63 -25.95 -5.61 3.84
C MET A 63 -25.66 -6.80 2.92
N LEU A 64 -25.76 -6.64 1.60
CA LEU A 64 -25.44 -7.70 0.65
C LEU A 64 -23.98 -8.19 0.79
N GLY A 65 -23.05 -7.28 1.09
CA GLY A 65 -21.66 -7.65 1.41
C GLY A 65 -21.55 -8.45 2.71
N LYS A 66 -22.24 -8.02 3.77
CA LYS A 66 -22.26 -8.73 5.07
C LYS A 66 -22.88 -10.13 4.97
N MET A 67 -23.86 -10.31 4.09
CA MET A 67 -24.48 -11.60 3.82
C MET A 67 -23.55 -12.58 3.10
N GLY A 68 -22.47 -12.10 2.45
CA GLY A 68 -21.51 -12.96 1.76
C GLY A 68 -22.04 -13.62 0.49
N SER A 69 -23.18 -13.17 -0.04
CA SER A 69 -23.81 -13.82 -1.21
C SER A 69 -23.06 -13.50 -2.50
N LYS A 70 -22.54 -14.53 -3.17
CA LYS A 70 -21.89 -14.39 -4.49
C LYS A 70 -22.82 -13.82 -5.56
N LYS A 71 -24.14 -13.95 -5.41
CA LYS A 71 -25.14 -13.35 -6.32
C LYS A 71 -25.08 -11.82 -6.31
N ALA A 72 -24.54 -11.22 -5.25
CA ALA A 72 -24.41 -9.78 -5.14
C ALA A 72 -23.19 -9.22 -5.87
N LEU A 73 -22.25 -10.04 -6.37
CA LEU A 73 -21.00 -9.57 -6.96
C LEU A 73 -21.21 -8.54 -8.07
N PHE A 74 -21.90 -8.91 -9.16
CA PHE A 74 -22.12 -8.00 -10.28
C PHE A 74 -23.06 -6.83 -9.94
N PRO A 75 -24.18 -7.01 -9.21
CA PRO A 75 -24.99 -5.89 -8.74
C PRO A 75 -24.23 -4.87 -7.86
N LEU A 76 -23.27 -5.34 -7.05
CA LEU A 76 -22.38 -4.47 -6.27
C LEU A 76 -21.34 -3.79 -7.16
N ILE A 77 -20.81 -4.47 -8.19
CA ILE A 77 -19.96 -3.85 -9.22
C ILE A 77 -20.72 -2.73 -9.93
N ASP A 78 -21.98 -2.94 -10.32
CA ASP A 78 -22.81 -1.91 -10.94
C ASP A 78 -23.02 -0.70 -10.00
N SER A 79 -23.18 -0.97 -8.70
CA SER A 79 -23.31 0.07 -7.67
C SER A 79 -22.06 0.94 -7.49
N LEU A 80 -20.89 0.55 -8.02
CA LEU A 80 -19.69 1.40 -8.10
C LEU A 80 -19.87 2.58 -9.08
N HIS A 81 -20.94 2.58 -9.87
CA HIS A 81 -21.29 3.64 -10.82
C HIS A 81 -22.46 4.51 -10.36
N ASP A 82 -22.93 4.34 -9.11
CA ASP A 82 -24.01 5.15 -8.55
C ASP A 82 -23.64 6.64 -8.47
N LEU A 83 -24.65 7.51 -8.60
CA LEU A 83 -24.50 8.96 -8.49
C LEU A 83 -24.04 9.39 -7.08
N SER A 84 -24.57 8.73 -6.04
CA SER A 84 -24.20 8.98 -4.64
C SER A 84 -22.85 8.36 -4.33
N TYR A 85 -21.94 9.15 -3.76
CA TYR A 85 -20.64 8.64 -3.34
C TYR A 85 -20.78 7.68 -2.13
N GLU A 86 -21.81 7.86 -1.30
CA GLU A 86 -22.12 6.95 -0.19
C GLU A 86 -22.44 5.54 -0.69
N VAL A 87 -23.24 5.42 -1.76
CA VAL A 87 -23.54 4.12 -2.38
C VAL A 87 -22.28 3.49 -2.95
N ARG A 88 -21.43 4.26 -3.66
CA ARG A 88 -20.15 3.77 -4.19
C ARG A 88 -19.22 3.28 -3.07
N VAL A 89 -19.15 4.00 -1.95
CA VAL A 89 -18.37 3.59 -0.76
C VAL A 89 -18.92 2.30 -0.16
N SER A 90 -20.24 2.16 0.00
CA SER A 90 -20.84 0.91 0.49
C SER A 90 -20.56 -0.27 -0.42
N ALA A 91 -20.66 -0.07 -1.75
CA ALA A 91 -20.33 -1.09 -2.72
C ALA A 91 -18.86 -1.54 -2.62
N LEU A 92 -17.91 -0.60 -2.50
CA LEU A 92 -16.48 -0.90 -2.30
C LEU A 92 -16.23 -1.74 -1.04
N ARG A 93 -16.85 -1.37 0.08
CA ARG A 93 -16.75 -2.12 1.34
C ARG A 93 -17.31 -3.53 1.20
N SER A 94 -18.45 -3.67 0.53
CA SER A 94 -19.09 -4.96 0.32
C SER A 94 -18.29 -5.88 -0.59
N LEU A 95 -17.73 -5.35 -1.68
CA LEU A 95 -16.83 -6.12 -2.56
C LEU A 95 -15.56 -6.57 -1.83
N ALA A 96 -15.02 -5.74 -0.94
CA ALA A 96 -13.88 -6.09 -0.07
C ALA A 96 -14.22 -7.20 0.94
N LEU A 97 -15.48 -7.32 1.37
CA LEU A 97 -15.96 -8.43 2.20
C LEU A 97 -16.13 -9.71 1.38
N LEU A 98 -16.67 -9.62 0.16
CA LEU A 98 -16.85 -10.77 -0.72
C LEU A 98 -15.52 -11.39 -1.17
N LYS A 99 -14.47 -10.55 -1.34
CA LYS A 99 -13.12 -10.97 -1.76
C LYS A 99 -13.09 -11.79 -3.06
N ASP A 100 -14.06 -11.58 -3.96
CA ASP A 100 -14.03 -12.19 -5.29
C ASP A 100 -13.12 -11.36 -6.21
N GLU A 101 -12.04 -11.97 -6.70
CA GLU A 101 -11.01 -11.27 -7.48
C GLU A 101 -11.55 -10.64 -8.78
N GLN A 102 -12.69 -11.11 -9.30
CA GLN A 102 -13.35 -10.49 -10.45
C GLN A 102 -13.71 -9.01 -10.19
N ALA A 103 -13.84 -8.60 -8.92
CA ALA A 103 -14.10 -7.20 -8.57
C ALA A 103 -12.86 -6.30 -8.65
N ILE A 104 -11.63 -6.86 -8.67
CA ILE A 104 -10.39 -6.06 -8.51
C ILE A 104 -10.28 -4.97 -9.58
N GLU A 105 -10.52 -5.29 -10.85
CA GLU A 105 -10.42 -4.30 -11.94
C GLU A 105 -11.46 -3.17 -11.77
N HIS A 106 -12.66 -3.51 -11.32
CA HIS A 106 -13.73 -2.53 -11.10
C HIS A 106 -13.42 -1.62 -9.90
N ILE A 107 -12.89 -2.19 -8.81
CA ILE A 107 -12.42 -1.45 -7.64
C ILE A 107 -11.24 -0.54 -8.04
N ALA A 108 -10.28 -1.04 -8.82
CA ALA A 108 -9.13 -0.27 -9.28
C ALA A 108 -9.54 0.99 -10.04
N LYS A 109 -10.57 0.91 -10.90
CA LYS A 109 -11.14 2.08 -11.60
C LYS A 109 -11.74 3.15 -10.66
N ARG A 110 -11.99 2.85 -9.38
CA ARG A 110 -12.46 3.81 -8.37
C ARG A 110 -11.35 4.56 -7.67
N ILE A 111 -10.08 4.23 -7.90
CA ILE A 111 -8.94 5.06 -7.47
C ILE A 111 -8.95 6.43 -8.17
N LEU A 112 -9.63 6.55 -9.32
CA LEU A 112 -9.78 7.81 -10.06
C LEU A 112 -11.16 8.45 -9.89
N ASP A 113 -11.91 8.08 -8.84
CA ASP A 113 -13.24 8.63 -8.58
C ASP A 113 -13.18 10.12 -8.23
N GLN A 114 -14.22 10.87 -8.62
CA GLN A 114 -14.36 12.30 -8.31
C GLN A 114 -14.37 12.59 -6.79
N SER A 115 -14.84 11.65 -5.98
CA SER A 115 -14.89 11.79 -4.52
C SER A 115 -13.63 11.18 -3.90
N ASP A 116 -12.89 11.99 -3.14
CA ASP A 116 -11.73 11.55 -2.36
C ASP A 116 -12.08 10.43 -1.36
N LYS A 117 -13.29 10.47 -0.78
CA LYS A 117 -13.82 9.40 0.08
C LYS A 117 -13.93 8.06 -0.65
N VAL A 118 -14.35 8.07 -1.92
CA VAL A 118 -14.44 6.87 -2.76
C VAL A 118 -13.05 6.38 -3.14
N ARG A 119 -12.14 7.28 -3.55
CA ARG A 119 -10.74 6.93 -3.84
C ARG A 119 -10.05 6.28 -2.63
N TYR A 120 -10.22 6.87 -1.45
CA TYR A 120 -9.70 6.33 -0.19
C TYR A 120 -10.26 4.95 0.14
N GLU A 121 -11.58 4.75 -0.02
CA GLU A 121 -12.20 3.46 0.22
C GLU A 121 -11.79 2.43 -0.85
N ALA A 122 -11.52 2.84 -2.10
CA ALA A 122 -11.04 1.94 -3.15
C ALA A 122 -9.64 1.39 -2.81
N VAL A 123 -8.73 2.25 -2.32
CA VAL A 123 -7.42 1.80 -1.81
C VAL A 123 -7.57 0.83 -0.63
N LYS A 124 -8.52 1.10 0.29
CA LYS A 124 -8.83 0.17 1.40
C LYS A 124 -9.38 -1.17 0.90
N ALA A 125 -10.28 -1.14 -0.07
CA ALA A 125 -10.90 -2.33 -0.63
C ALA A 125 -9.85 -3.20 -1.35
N LEU A 126 -8.98 -2.60 -2.16
CA LEU A 126 -7.88 -3.35 -2.80
C LEU A 126 -6.96 -4.04 -1.79
N ALA A 127 -6.71 -3.40 -0.65
CA ALA A 127 -5.88 -3.97 0.41
C ALA A 127 -6.47 -5.24 1.06
N SER A 128 -7.74 -5.58 0.83
CA SER A 128 -8.34 -6.81 1.36
C SER A 128 -8.07 -8.05 0.51
N PHE A 129 -7.51 -7.88 -0.70
CA PHE A 129 -7.18 -8.95 -1.64
C PHE A 129 -5.72 -9.36 -1.51
N ASP A 130 -5.49 -10.66 -1.60
CA ASP A 130 -4.16 -11.26 -1.68
C ASP A 130 -3.82 -11.54 -3.15
N SER A 131 -3.65 -10.47 -3.94
CA SER A 131 -3.45 -10.57 -5.39
C SER A 131 -2.47 -9.53 -5.89
N ILE A 132 -1.50 -9.94 -6.73
CA ILE A 132 -0.54 -9.02 -7.35
C ILE A 132 -1.19 -7.96 -8.24
N GLN A 133 -2.44 -8.21 -8.69
CA GLN A 133 -3.18 -7.28 -9.57
C GLN A 133 -3.45 -5.94 -8.90
N ILE A 134 -3.45 -5.88 -7.55
CA ILE A 134 -3.69 -4.63 -6.81
C ILE A 134 -2.49 -3.68 -6.82
N ILE A 135 -1.28 -4.17 -7.14
CA ILE A 135 -0.04 -3.39 -7.00
C ILE A 135 -0.06 -2.16 -7.90
N LYS A 136 -0.37 -2.31 -9.20
CA LYS A 136 -0.41 -1.18 -10.14
C LYS A 136 -1.42 -0.11 -9.71
N PRO A 137 -2.70 -0.44 -9.44
CA PRO A 137 -3.66 0.53 -8.92
C PRO A 137 -3.17 1.24 -7.64
N LEU A 138 -2.58 0.52 -6.69
CA LEU A 138 -2.06 1.14 -5.46
C LEU A 138 -0.91 2.11 -5.72
N PHE A 139 -0.02 1.82 -6.67
CA PHE A 139 1.01 2.77 -7.09
C PHE A 139 0.44 3.99 -7.83
N GLU A 140 -0.63 3.81 -8.61
CA GLU A 140 -1.36 4.93 -9.22
C GLU A 140 -1.95 5.87 -8.16
N ALA A 141 -2.51 5.31 -7.07
CA ALA A 141 -3.05 6.08 -5.94
C ALA A 141 -2.00 6.93 -5.19
N LEU A 142 -0.70 6.67 -5.36
CA LEU A 142 0.36 7.54 -4.80
C LEU A 142 0.46 8.89 -5.49
N SER A 143 -0.17 9.05 -6.66
CA SER A 143 -0.25 10.33 -7.39
C SER A 143 -1.51 11.13 -7.04
N ASP A 144 -2.31 10.69 -6.07
CA ASP A 144 -3.54 11.40 -5.68
C ASP A 144 -3.22 12.80 -5.12
N GLU A 145 -4.09 13.76 -5.41
CA GLU A 145 -4.00 15.12 -4.86
C GLU A 145 -4.30 15.14 -3.35
N ASN A 146 -5.11 14.19 -2.86
CA ASN A 146 -5.49 14.10 -1.47
C ASN A 146 -4.45 13.30 -0.67
N GLU A 147 -3.82 13.98 0.30
CA GLU A 147 -2.79 13.38 1.16
C GLU A 147 -3.28 12.13 1.91
N ALA A 148 -4.54 12.06 2.32
CA ALA A 148 -5.07 10.89 3.02
C ALA A 148 -5.10 9.66 2.10
N VAL A 149 -5.39 9.84 0.81
CA VAL A 149 -5.38 8.75 -0.19
C VAL A 149 -3.94 8.30 -0.44
N LYS A 150 -3.01 9.23 -0.69
CA LYS A 150 -1.58 8.92 -0.88
C LYS A 150 -0.99 8.15 0.29
N ASN A 151 -1.16 8.68 1.51
CA ASN A 151 -0.66 8.06 2.73
C ASN A 151 -1.27 6.67 2.96
N LYS A 152 -2.54 6.48 2.59
CA LYS A 152 -3.17 5.17 2.68
C LYS A 152 -2.59 4.18 1.68
N ALA A 153 -2.38 4.60 0.43
CA ALA A 153 -1.79 3.76 -0.61
C ALA A 153 -0.35 3.35 -0.25
N GLU A 154 0.47 4.29 0.23
CA GLU A 154 1.83 4.02 0.70
C GLU A 154 1.83 3.00 1.84
N ARG A 155 1.02 3.23 2.88
CA ARG A 155 0.93 2.31 4.02
C ARG A 155 0.48 0.91 3.61
N VAL A 156 -0.45 0.82 2.66
CA VAL A 156 -0.89 -0.47 2.13
C VAL A 156 0.27 -1.15 1.40
N LEU A 157 0.91 -0.49 0.43
CA LEU A 157 2.02 -1.05 -0.37
C LEU A 157 3.14 -1.60 0.52
N LEU A 158 3.62 -0.80 1.46
CA LEU A 158 4.71 -1.20 2.36
C LEU A 158 4.27 -2.30 3.36
N GLY A 159 2.98 -2.36 3.69
CA GLY A 159 2.40 -3.37 4.58
C GLY A 159 1.86 -4.64 3.91
N LEU A 160 1.88 -4.73 2.57
CA LEU A 160 1.35 -5.89 1.85
C LEU A 160 2.01 -7.21 2.30
N LYS A 161 1.21 -8.27 2.35
CA LYS A 161 1.68 -9.64 2.58
C LYS A 161 1.08 -10.51 1.48
N LEU A 162 1.69 -10.45 0.30
CA LEU A 162 1.22 -11.20 -0.85
C LEU A 162 1.77 -12.64 -0.81
N SER A 163 0.90 -13.61 -1.09
CA SER A 163 1.30 -15.01 -1.27
C SER A 163 2.07 -15.21 -2.58
N ASP A 164 1.68 -14.49 -3.62
CA ASP A 164 2.29 -14.57 -4.94
C ASP A 164 3.60 -13.78 -5.04
N LYS A 165 4.55 -14.35 -5.80
CA LYS A 165 5.81 -13.67 -6.10
C LYS A 165 5.58 -12.49 -7.05
N ILE A 166 6.09 -11.33 -6.66
CA ILE A 166 6.04 -10.13 -7.49
C ILE A 166 7.11 -10.21 -8.59
N SER A 167 6.73 -9.87 -9.83
CA SER A 167 7.67 -9.74 -10.94
C SER A 167 8.65 -8.58 -10.70
N GLU A 168 9.95 -8.83 -10.91
CA GLU A 168 10.97 -7.79 -10.82
C GLU A 168 10.73 -6.67 -11.86
N GLU A 169 10.26 -7.02 -13.07
CA GLU A 169 9.96 -6.04 -14.12
C GLU A 169 8.88 -5.04 -13.70
N LEU A 170 7.87 -5.53 -12.97
CA LEU A 170 6.81 -4.69 -12.43
C LEU A 170 7.40 -3.67 -11.45
N VAL A 171 8.28 -4.09 -10.56
CA VAL A 171 8.89 -3.19 -9.58
C VAL A 171 9.87 -2.21 -10.22
N ILE A 172 10.66 -2.67 -11.20
CA ILE A 172 11.56 -1.82 -11.99
C ILE A 172 10.78 -0.71 -12.71
N SER A 173 9.54 -0.97 -13.13
CA SER A 173 8.71 0.05 -13.77
C SER A 173 8.43 1.24 -12.83
N PHE A 174 8.16 0.98 -11.55
CA PHE A 174 7.93 2.05 -10.55
C PHE A 174 9.21 2.75 -10.12
N LEU A 175 10.35 2.03 -10.08
CA LEU A 175 11.67 2.64 -9.86
C LEU A 175 12.11 3.60 -10.96
N LYS A 176 11.50 3.53 -12.15
CA LYS A 176 11.77 4.43 -13.28
C LYS A 176 10.70 5.51 -13.43
N HIS A 177 9.76 5.60 -12.51
CA HIS A 177 8.64 6.53 -12.60
C HIS A 177 9.13 7.98 -12.57
N THR A 178 8.44 8.88 -13.27
CA THR A 178 8.83 10.31 -13.37
C THR A 178 8.70 11.03 -12.03
N ASN A 179 7.66 10.71 -11.26
CA ASN A 179 7.45 11.22 -9.90
C ASN A 179 8.46 10.61 -8.90
N PRO A 180 9.32 11.42 -8.24
CA PRO A 180 10.28 10.93 -7.25
C PRO A 180 9.62 10.26 -6.04
N PHE A 181 8.43 10.69 -5.62
CA PHE A 181 7.72 10.05 -4.51
C PHE A 181 7.35 8.60 -4.81
N ILE A 182 6.94 8.31 -6.06
CA ILE A 182 6.66 6.93 -6.48
C ILE A 182 7.96 6.10 -6.51
N ARG A 183 9.06 6.68 -6.99
CA ARG A 183 10.36 5.99 -6.96
C ARG A 183 10.82 5.71 -5.54
N ASP A 184 10.60 6.65 -4.62
CA ASP A 184 10.89 6.50 -3.20
C ASP A 184 10.09 5.35 -2.57
N VAL A 185 8.78 5.32 -2.75
CA VAL A 185 7.93 4.21 -2.25
C VAL A 185 8.34 2.89 -2.89
N ALA A 186 8.64 2.88 -4.19
CA ALA A 186 9.13 1.68 -4.89
C ALA A 186 10.48 1.19 -4.35
N THR A 187 11.38 2.11 -3.99
CA THR A 187 12.68 1.80 -3.38
C THR A 187 12.49 1.08 -2.05
N ARG A 188 11.61 1.62 -1.18
CA ARG A 188 11.27 1.00 0.11
C ARG A 188 10.49 -0.31 -0.05
N PHE A 189 9.67 -0.41 -1.09
CA PHE A 189 8.89 -1.61 -1.39
C PHE A 189 9.74 -2.83 -1.74
N ILE A 190 10.86 -2.64 -2.44
CA ILE A 190 11.75 -3.73 -2.89
C ILE A 190 12.32 -4.53 -1.72
N THR A 191 12.80 -3.86 -0.68
CA THR A 191 13.43 -4.52 0.48
C THR A 191 12.50 -5.54 1.12
N PHE A 192 11.21 -5.23 1.22
CA PHE A 192 10.23 -6.11 1.84
C PHE A 192 9.72 -7.23 0.93
N ARG A 193 10.08 -7.25 -0.36
CA ARG A 193 9.45 -8.14 -1.37
C ARG A 193 10.43 -8.92 -2.24
N LEU A 194 11.64 -8.42 -2.45
CA LEU A 194 12.62 -8.98 -3.39
C LEU A 194 14.01 -9.12 -2.73
N ILE A 195 14.09 -9.76 -1.57
CA ILE A 195 15.32 -9.84 -0.75
C ILE A 195 16.56 -10.25 -1.58
N GLY A 196 16.43 -11.17 -2.54
CA GLY A 196 17.55 -11.65 -3.37
C GLY A 196 17.98 -10.72 -4.52
N SER A 197 17.10 -9.87 -5.06
CA SER A 197 17.44 -8.91 -6.14
C SER A 197 17.35 -7.45 -5.69
N ALA A 198 17.14 -7.21 -4.40
CA ALA A 198 17.01 -5.89 -3.83
C ALA A 198 18.30 -5.07 -3.95
N VAL A 199 19.46 -5.64 -3.59
CA VAL A 199 20.71 -4.88 -3.50
C VAL A 199 21.10 -4.23 -4.84
N PRO A 200 21.14 -4.94 -5.99
CA PRO A 200 21.46 -4.30 -7.27
C PRO A 200 20.49 -3.18 -7.65
N LEU A 201 19.19 -3.33 -7.34
CA LEU A 201 18.18 -2.33 -7.63
C LEU A 201 18.32 -1.10 -6.71
N LEU A 202 18.56 -1.31 -5.42
CA LEU A 202 18.78 -0.25 -4.44
C LEU A 202 20.07 0.53 -4.74
N VAL A 203 21.17 -0.16 -5.06
CA VAL A 203 22.42 0.46 -5.49
C VAL A 203 22.20 1.34 -6.72
N LYS A 204 21.28 1.00 -7.63
CA LYS A 204 20.94 1.87 -8.75
C LYS A 204 20.21 3.15 -8.29
N GLN A 205 19.36 3.06 -7.27
CA GLN A 205 18.59 4.20 -6.74
C GLN A 205 19.43 5.19 -5.92
N THR A 206 20.60 4.79 -5.40
CA THR A 206 21.53 5.74 -4.73
C THR A 206 22.10 6.79 -5.69
N TYR A 207 21.98 6.58 -7.01
CA TYR A 207 22.33 7.55 -8.05
C TYR A 207 21.12 8.32 -8.59
N ASP A 208 19.96 8.25 -7.94
CA ASP A 208 18.76 8.98 -8.38
C ASP A 208 18.99 10.49 -8.37
N LYS A 209 18.29 11.23 -9.25
CA LYS A 209 18.42 12.69 -9.30
C LYS A 209 17.83 13.39 -8.07
N ASN A 210 16.87 12.77 -7.41
CA ASN A 210 16.23 13.27 -6.21
C ASN A 210 16.93 12.69 -4.97
N TRP A 211 17.34 13.57 -4.05
CA TRP A 211 18.10 13.20 -2.86
C TRP A 211 17.30 12.34 -1.87
N GLU A 212 15.97 12.45 -1.83
CA GLU A 212 15.12 11.63 -0.94
C GLU A 212 15.14 10.17 -1.40
N VAL A 213 15.03 9.94 -2.72
CA VAL A 213 15.14 8.59 -3.30
C VAL A 213 16.53 8.00 -3.01
N LYS A 214 17.60 8.79 -3.15
CA LYS A 214 18.96 8.35 -2.79
C LYS A 214 19.05 7.95 -1.32
N LEU A 215 18.52 8.80 -0.43
CA LEU A 215 18.58 8.58 1.01
C LEU A 215 17.81 7.31 1.40
N SER A 216 16.60 7.15 0.88
CA SER A 216 15.81 5.94 1.09
C SER A 216 16.52 4.70 0.57
N ALA A 217 17.17 4.76 -0.59
CA ALA A 217 17.95 3.64 -1.11
C ALA A 217 19.09 3.23 -0.17
N LEU A 218 19.83 4.20 0.39
CA LEU A 218 20.89 3.93 1.37
C LEU A 218 20.32 3.35 2.68
N GLN A 219 19.24 3.92 3.21
CA GLN A 219 18.58 3.41 4.41
C GLN A 219 18.08 1.98 4.25
N GLU A 220 17.53 1.65 3.09
CA GLU A 220 17.12 0.29 2.76
C GLU A 220 18.31 -0.67 2.61
N LEU A 221 19.42 -0.23 2.02
CA LEU A 221 20.67 -1.01 2.00
C LEU A 221 21.21 -1.26 3.41
N ASN A 222 21.16 -0.24 4.28
CA ASN A 222 21.62 -0.35 5.67
C ASN A 222 20.84 -1.42 6.45
N LYS A 223 19.51 -1.49 6.26
CA LYS A 223 18.67 -2.55 6.83
C LYS A 223 19.07 -3.95 6.35
N ILE A 224 19.44 -4.10 5.08
CA ILE A 224 19.90 -5.39 4.53
C ILE A 224 21.24 -5.79 5.13
N VAL A 225 22.19 -4.84 5.18
CA VAL A 225 23.54 -5.04 5.73
C VAL A 225 23.48 -5.54 7.18
N ALA A 226 22.59 -4.99 8.00
CA ALA A 226 22.41 -5.40 9.39
C ALA A 226 21.99 -6.88 9.56
N VAL A 227 21.44 -7.51 8.51
CA VAL A 227 20.92 -8.89 8.57
C VAL A 227 21.81 -9.88 7.81
N LYS A 228 22.27 -9.53 6.59
CA LYS A 228 23.11 -10.40 5.75
C LYS A 228 23.87 -9.60 4.70
N ALA A 229 25.20 -9.59 4.77
CA ALA A 229 26.06 -8.87 3.84
C ALA A 229 26.36 -9.65 2.54
N GLU A 230 25.33 -10.01 1.77
CA GLU A 230 25.52 -10.35 0.36
C GLU A 230 25.85 -9.07 -0.42
N ASN A 231 26.61 -9.17 -1.52
CA ASN A 231 27.00 -8.02 -2.36
C ASN A 231 27.80 -6.92 -1.64
N ARG A 232 28.55 -7.27 -0.58
CA ARG A 232 29.38 -6.33 0.22
C ARG A 232 30.18 -5.34 -0.62
N GLU A 233 30.97 -5.83 -1.58
CA GLU A 233 31.85 -4.99 -2.41
C GLU A 233 31.08 -3.94 -3.20
N GLN A 234 29.93 -4.34 -3.77
CA GLN A 234 29.06 -3.45 -4.54
C GLN A 234 28.46 -2.35 -3.65
N ILE A 235 28.06 -2.70 -2.43
CA ILE A 235 27.52 -1.73 -1.46
C ILE A 235 28.62 -0.74 -1.03
N ILE A 236 29.84 -1.23 -0.76
CA ILE A 236 30.98 -0.38 -0.39
C ILE A 236 31.31 0.60 -1.52
N GLU A 237 31.45 0.12 -2.76
CA GLU A 237 31.76 0.98 -3.91
C GLU A 237 30.70 2.08 -4.08
N CYS A 238 29.42 1.70 -3.92
CA CYS A 238 28.31 2.63 -3.95
C CYS A 238 28.39 3.69 -2.83
N CYS A 239 28.60 3.27 -1.58
CA CYS A 239 28.69 4.19 -0.44
C CYS A 239 29.89 5.12 -0.58
N LEU A 240 31.04 4.61 -1.04
CA LEU A 240 32.22 5.42 -1.33
C LEU A 240 31.93 6.54 -2.32
N LYS A 241 31.15 6.28 -3.38
CA LYS A 241 30.72 7.32 -4.32
C LYS A 241 29.74 8.31 -3.68
N CYS A 242 28.83 7.83 -2.83
CA CYS A 242 27.86 8.69 -2.14
C CYS A 242 28.50 9.64 -1.10
N LEU A 243 29.71 9.36 -0.61
CA LEU A 243 30.48 10.29 0.22
C LEU A 243 30.83 11.61 -0.52
N ASP A 244 30.81 11.63 -1.85
CA ASP A 244 31.04 12.83 -2.65
C ASP A 244 29.76 13.66 -2.91
N ASP A 245 28.58 13.20 -2.43
CA ASP A 245 27.32 13.92 -2.61
C ASP A 245 27.35 15.28 -1.89
N ASN A 246 26.57 16.27 -2.30
CA ASN A 246 26.54 17.56 -1.59
C ASN A 246 25.63 17.53 -0.35
N ASN A 247 24.73 16.55 -0.26
CA ASN A 247 23.78 16.45 0.84
C ASN A 247 24.42 15.72 2.04
N PRO A 248 24.54 16.38 3.22
CA PRO A 248 25.16 15.77 4.39
C PRO A 248 24.43 14.51 4.87
N LYS A 249 23.10 14.41 4.67
CA LYS A 249 22.34 13.20 5.05
C LYS A 249 22.77 11.98 4.25
N ILE A 250 23.05 12.16 2.95
CA ILE A 250 23.54 11.09 2.07
C ILE A 250 24.92 10.62 2.52
N LYS A 251 25.80 11.57 2.87
CA LYS A 251 27.12 11.25 3.40
C LYS A 251 27.03 10.48 4.70
N MET A 252 26.27 10.98 5.69
CA MET A 252 26.13 10.34 7.00
C MET A 252 25.61 8.91 6.87
N GLU A 253 24.53 8.69 6.11
CA GLU A 253 24.00 7.32 5.91
C GLU A 253 25.03 6.41 5.21
N SER A 254 25.82 6.94 4.27
CA SER A 254 26.89 6.18 3.62
C SER A 254 28.03 5.82 4.58
N ILE A 255 28.38 6.73 5.49
CA ILE A 255 29.37 6.49 6.56
C ILE A 255 28.87 5.38 7.48
N ASP A 256 27.61 5.41 7.87
CA ASP A 256 26.99 4.41 8.75
C ASP A 256 27.05 3.01 8.13
N ILE A 257 26.70 2.88 6.84
CA ILE A 257 26.78 1.59 6.13
C ILE A 257 28.22 1.08 6.05
N LEU A 258 29.19 1.97 5.75
CA LEU A 258 30.61 1.60 5.67
C LEU A 258 31.17 1.17 7.05
N ARG A 259 30.70 1.81 8.12
CA ARG A 259 31.00 1.44 9.52
C ARG A 259 30.48 0.04 9.82
N GLU A 260 29.21 -0.23 9.53
CA GLU A 260 28.57 -1.54 9.75
C GLU A 260 29.25 -2.66 8.95
N LEU A 261 29.61 -2.39 7.70
CA LEU A 261 30.36 -3.33 6.84
C LEU A 261 31.83 -3.49 7.21
N LYS A 262 32.33 -2.72 8.19
CA LYS A 262 33.74 -2.68 8.60
C LYS A 262 34.65 -2.47 7.39
N ALA A 263 34.30 -1.52 6.53
CA ALA A 263 34.93 -1.29 5.23
C ALA A 263 36.30 -0.60 5.38
N GLU A 264 37.37 -1.38 5.52
CA GLU A 264 38.74 -0.86 5.62
C GLU A 264 39.14 -0.01 4.41
N GLU A 265 38.64 -0.38 3.23
CA GLU A 265 38.89 0.31 1.96
C GLU A 265 38.39 1.77 2.02
N ALA A 266 37.45 2.08 2.90
CA ALA A 266 36.91 3.42 3.09
C ALA A 266 37.75 4.33 3.98
N ILE A 267 38.68 3.79 4.79
CA ILE A 267 39.42 4.55 5.82
C ILE A 267 40.10 5.78 5.22
N ASN A 268 40.78 5.65 4.09
CA ASN A 268 41.50 6.76 3.47
C ASN A 268 40.54 7.89 3.03
N LYS A 269 39.38 7.54 2.49
CA LYS A 269 38.37 8.52 2.08
C LYS A 269 37.71 9.18 3.28
N LEU A 270 37.41 8.40 4.32
CA LEU A 270 36.85 8.92 5.58
C LEU A 270 37.82 9.89 6.28
N ILE A 271 39.14 9.68 6.23
CA ILE A 271 40.14 10.64 6.77
C ILE A 271 40.08 11.98 6.04
N ILE A 272 39.86 11.96 4.72
CA ILE A 272 39.71 13.18 3.93
C ILE A 272 38.41 13.89 4.34
N ILE A 273 37.30 13.16 4.44
CA ILE A 273 36.00 13.70 4.86
C ILE A 273 36.08 14.30 6.27
N SER A 274 36.68 13.61 7.24
CA SER A 274 36.77 14.07 8.64
C SER A 274 37.54 15.38 8.83
N THR A 275 38.40 15.74 7.87
CA THR A 275 39.22 16.96 7.92
C THR A 275 38.72 18.08 7.01
N LYS A 276 38.00 17.76 5.93
CA LYS A 276 37.67 18.72 4.87
C LYS A 276 36.17 18.93 4.63
N ASP A 277 35.29 18.06 5.14
CA ASP A 277 33.86 18.22 4.88
C ASP A 277 33.32 19.52 5.51
N PRO A 278 32.47 20.30 4.81
CA PRO A 278 31.90 21.51 5.39
C PRO A 278 30.97 21.25 6.57
N ASP A 279 30.23 20.14 6.60
CA ASP A 279 29.30 19.83 7.71
C ASP A 279 30.06 19.17 8.88
N GLU A 280 29.98 19.79 10.05
CA GLU A 280 30.66 19.31 11.27
C GLU A 280 30.21 17.93 11.71
N ARG A 281 28.92 17.60 11.56
CA ARG A 281 28.40 16.29 11.92
C ARG A 281 28.94 15.22 11.00
N VAL A 282 29.02 15.49 9.69
CA VAL A 282 29.66 14.58 8.73
C VAL A 282 31.12 14.32 9.12
N ARG A 283 31.86 15.36 9.53
CA ARG A 283 33.24 15.18 10.00
C ARG A 283 33.31 14.29 11.25
N PHE A 284 32.43 14.52 12.22
CA PHE A 284 32.35 13.74 13.45
C PHE A 284 32.03 12.26 13.18
N GLU A 285 30.98 11.98 12.41
CA GLU A 285 30.58 10.61 12.05
C GLU A 285 31.72 9.88 11.31
N ALA A 286 32.47 10.58 10.45
CA ALA A 286 33.62 9.98 9.77
C ALA A 286 34.74 9.57 10.75
N ILE A 287 35.01 10.36 11.79
CA ILE A 287 36.01 10.02 12.83
C ILE A 287 35.56 8.79 13.62
N ASP A 288 34.30 8.77 14.02
CA ASP A 288 33.70 7.66 14.77
C ASP A 288 33.79 6.37 13.96
N ALA A 289 33.34 6.39 12.70
CA ALA A 289 33.43 5.26 11.79
C ALA A 289 34.87 4.75 11.58
N ILE A 290 35.85 5.64 11.39
CA ILE A 290 37.27 5.23 11.27
C ILE A 290 37.73 4.47 12.53
N THR A 291 37.31 4.94 13.70
CA THR A 291 37.70 4.36 14.99
C THR A 291 37.14 2.96 15.13
N GLU A 292 35.86 2.77 14.82
CA GLU A 292 35.19 1.47 14.89
C GLU A 292 35.74 0.47 13.86
N ILE A 293 35.92 0.88 12.61
CA ILE A 293 36.47 0.02 11.54
C ILE A 293 37.87 -0.47 11.94
N ARG A 294 38.74 0.42 12.43
CA ARG A 294 40.09 0.04 12.89
C ARG A 294 40.06 -0.88 14.11
N ARG A 295 39.14 -0.66 15.03
CA ARG A 295 38.97 -1.52 16.22
C ARG A 295 38.54 -2.93 15.81
N ALA A 296 37.59 -3.05 14.88
CA ALA A 296 37.13 -4.34 14.38
C ALA A 296 38.26 -5.15 13.73
N LYS A 297 39.13 -4.49 12.95
CA LYS A 297 40.31 -5.13 12.35
C LYS A 297 41.23 -5.78 13.38
N ARG A 298 41.58 -5.04 14.45
CA ARG A 298 42.50 -5.53 15.49
C ARG A 298 42.00 -6.83 16.13
N LEU A 299 40.70 -6.92 16.38
CA LEU A 299 40.05 -8.10 16.97
C LEU A 299 40.00 -9.32 16.04
N THR A 300 40.17 -9.14 14.73
CA THR A 300 40.19 -10.24 13.76
C THR A 300 41.60 -10.73 13.41
N THR A 301 42.64 -10.00 13.84
CA THR A 301 44.05 -10.33 13.60
C THR A 301 44.76 -10.92 14.83
N GLU A 302 44.07 -11.03 15.96
CA GLU A 302 44.48 -11.75 17.19
C GLU A 302 43.83 -13.13 17.23
#